data_AF-A0A417HBC0-F1
#
_entry.id   AF-A0A417HBC0-F1
#
_cell.length_a   1.000
_cell.length_b   1.000
_cell.length_c   1.000
_cell.angle_alpha   90.00
_cell.angle_beta   90.00
_cell.angle_gamma   90.00
#
_symmetry.space_group_name_H-M   'P 1'
#
loop_
_entity.id
_entity.type
_entity.pdbx_description
1 polymer ?
#
loop_
_entity_poly.entity_id
_entity_poly.type
_entity_poly.pdbx_seq_one_letter_code
_entity_poly.pdbx_strand_id
1 'polypeptide(L)'
;MDQIELFRQIVASCDEALKDVFLRRMEASVRIAQSKFQEGVPVYSARREEQLLSSISMGLSPELQMKARMLWKSLLRMSRNRQYRVFLELDEALRLSHEKDIVSGRPEGEGCCDGTFLPAAQKALGLTLHPMENEEDALSAVERGEYPFCVVSLRGVYKTDELFDQLDKRKLYLNHTEETEDGCLAAVISPKLYHQKGQEGLISAVFYMPSESGSLAGVLSVLADNKQNMEFIHLEKSDWADELHQFHLYVDFDGCLDSLDTRAAIYQLETELPYFRVVGSRKALKNKK
;
A
#
# COMPACT_ATOMS: atom_id res chain seq x y z
N MET A 1 6.75 -12.21 49.46
CA MET A 1 6.32 -11.62 48.17
C MET A 1 7.13 -12.33 47.10
N ASP A 2 6.49 -12.96 46.13
CA ASP A 2 7.18 -13.68 45.05
C ASP A 2 8.10 -12.71 44.29
N GLN A 3 9.35 -13.11 44.06
CA GLN A 3 10.35 -12.29 43.37
C GLN A 3 9.85 -11.88 41.97
N ILE A 4 9.08 -12.76 41.31
CA ILE A 4 8.44 -12.46 40.03
C ILE A 4 7.41 -11.32 40.18
N GLU A 5 6.64 -11.33 41.26
CA GLU A 5 5.61 -10.33 41.51
C GLU A 5 6.21 -8.95 41.76
N LEU A 6 7.34 -8.88 42.48
CA LEU A 6 8.10 -7.64 42.63
C LEU A 6 8.55 -7.09 41.27
N PHE A 7 9.09 -7.93 40.39
CA PHE A 7 9.53 -7.49 39.06
C PHE A 7 8.36 -7.09 38.15
N ARG A 8 7.19 -7.73 38.28
CA ARG A 8 5.96 -7.30 37.58
C ARG A 8 5.51 -5.91 38.03
N GLN A 9 5.60 -5.60 39.32
CA GLN A 9 5.30 -4.27 39.83
C GLN A 9 6.26 -3.21 39.27
N ILE A 10 7.55 -3.54 39.16
CA ILE A 10 8.54 -2.66 38.52
C ILE A 10 8.17 -2.43 37.05
N VAL A 11 7.86 -3.48 36.28
CA VAL A 11 7.44 -3.36 34.87
C VAL A 11 6.19 -2.48 34.74
N ALA A 12 5.18 -2.70 35.57
CA ALA A 12 3.96 -1.87 35.56
C ALA A 12 4.26 -0.38 35.82
N SER A 13 5.19 -0.07 36.74
CA SER A 13 5.60 1.32 36.96
C SER A 13 6.33 1.93 35.77
N CYS A 14 7.14 1.13 35.06
CA CYS A 14 7.79 1.55 33.81
C CYS A 14 6.76 1.81 32.71
N ASP A 15 5.73 0.95 32.58
CA ASP A 15 4.69 1.07 31.56
C ASP A 15 3.87 2.36 31.71
N GLU A 16 3.52 2.74 32.95
CA GLU A 16 2.83 4.01 33.20
C GLU A 16 3.71 5.22 32.84
N ALA A 17 5.01 5.18 33.16
CA ALA A 17 5.93 6.24 32.75
C ALA A 17 6.09 6.30 31.22
N LEU A 18 6.20 5.15 30.55
CA LEU A 18 6.29 5.05 29.09
C LEU A 18 5.05 5.60 28.41
N LYS A 19 3.86 5.31 28.94
CA LYS A 19 2.58 5.83 28.44
C LYS A 19 2.53 7.35 28.48
N ASP A 20 2.90 7.96 29.60
CA ASP A 20 2.91 9.42 29.73
C ASP A 20 3.93 10.08 28.78
N VAL A 21 5.14 9.51 28.67
CA VAL A 21 6.15 9.97 27.71
C VAL A 21 5.68 9.81 26.26
N PHE A 22 5.01 8.70 25.94
CA PHE A 22 4.46 8.44 24.62
C PHE A 22 3.41 9.48 24.22
N LEU A 23 2.47 9.80 25.11
CA LEU A 23 1.44 10.81 24.85
C LEU A 23 2.05 12.18 24.58
N ARG A 24 3.00 12.62 25.41
CA ARG A 24 3.73 13.88 25.22
C ARG A 24 4.47 13.91 23.87
N ARG A 25 5.07 12.78 23.47
CA ARG A 25 5.74 12.65 22.16
C ARG A 25 4.77 12.77 20.98
N MET A 26 3.59 12.17 21.07
CA MET A 26 2.58 12.25 20.01
C MET A 26 2.05 13.67 19.85
N GLU A 27 1.80 14.38 20.95
CA GLU A 27 1.40 15.79 20.91
C GLU A 27 2.49 16.67 20.26
N ALA A 28 3.75 16.48 20.64
CA ALA A 28 4.86 17.21 20.03
C ALA A 28 4.97 16.93 18.53
N SER A 29 4.68 15.70 18.10
CA SER A 29 4.71 15.30 16.68
C SER A 29 3.64 16.03 15.85
N VAL A 30 2.45 16.27 16.41
CA VAL A 30 1.40 17.09 15.79
C VAL A 30 1.89 18.54 15.60
N ARG A 31 2.47 19.14 16.65
CA ARG A 31 3.00 20.52 16.58
C ARG A 31 4.14 20.63 15.56
N ILE A 32 5.02 19.63 15.49
CA ILE A 32 6.08 19.56 14.46
C ILE A 32 5.48 19.49 13.06
N ALA A 33 4.43 18.70 12.85
CA ALA A 33 3.74 18.62 11.55
C ALA A 33 3.18 19.99 11.14
N GLN A 34 2.51 20.68 12.06
CA GLN A 34 1.94 22.01 11.78
C GLN A 34 3.02 23.02 11.36
N SER A 35 4.16 23.06 12.06
CA SER A 35 5.30 23.92 11.71
C SER A 35 5.89 23.55 10.34
N LYS A 36 6.14 22.25 10.12
CA LYS A 36 6.68 21.75 8.85
C LYS A 36 5.77 22.07 7.67
N PHE A 37 4.47 21.92 7.86
CA PHE A 37 3.47 22.25 6.83
C PHE A 37 3.53 23.73 6.45
N GLN A 38 3.56 24.63 7.44
CA GLN A 38 3.68 26.08 7.21
C GLN A 38 4.99 26.47 6.52
N GLU A 39 6.08 25.79 6.85
CA GLU A 39 7.42 26.02 6.29
C GLU A 39 7.68 25.29 4.97
N GLY A 40 6.76 24.43 4.51
CA GLY A 40 6.94 23.60 3.31
C GLY A 40 8.01 22.51 3.45
N VAL A 41 8.28 22.05 4.67
CA VAL A 41 9.29 21.03 4.99
C VAL A 41 8.67 19.63 4.97
N PRO A 42 9.30 18.63 4.35
CA PRO A 42 8.76 17.27 4.31
C PRO A 42 8.72 16.59 5.69
N VAL A 43 7.80 15.65 5.84
CA VAL A 43 7.67 14.84 7.06
C VAL A 43 8.90 13.97 7.27
N TYR A 44 9.30 13.20 6.26
CA TYR A 44 10.40 12.24 6.37
C TYR A 44 11.78 12.88 6.19
N SER A 45 12.74 12.44 7.01
CA SER A 45 14.14 12.83 6.91
C SER A 45 15.05 11.68 7.35
N ALA A 46 15.47 10.85 6.39
CA ALA A 46 16.30 9.67 6.63
C ALA A 46 17.57 10.00 7.44
N ARG A 47 18.28 11.08 7.07
CA ARG A 47 19.51 11.52 7.76
C ARG A 47 19.27 11.85 9.23
N ARG A 48 18.22 12.63 9.54
CA ARG A 48 17.90 13.02 10.92
C ARG A 48 17.54 11.81 11.77
N GLU A 49 16.79 10.87 11.19
CA GLU A 49 16.39 9.66 11.89
C GLU A 49 17.57 8.73 12.18
N GLU A 50 18.48 8.54 11.23
CA GLU A 50 19.66 7.71 11.48
C GLU A 50 20.59 8.33 12.53
N GLN A 51 20.72 9.66 12.55
CA GLN A 51 21.44 10.37 13.61
C GLN A 51 20.80 10.15 14.99
N LEU A 52 19.47 10.21 15.07
CA LEU A 52 18.73 9.95 16.30
C LEU A 52 18.92 8.49 16.75
N LEU A 53 18.71 7.52 15.85
CA LEU A 53 18.88 6.09 16.15
C LEU A 53 20.30 5.77 16.63
N SER A 54 21.32 6.33 15.97
CA SER A 54 22.71 6.21 16.38
C SER A 54 22.94 6.74 17.79
N SER A 55 22.42 7.95 18.09
CA SER A 55 22.58 8.59 19.40
C SER A 55 21.96 7.79 20.55
N ILE A 56 20.78 7.20 20.35
CA ILE A 56 20.06 6.46 21.39
C ILE A 56 20.69 5.09 21.65
N SER A 57 21.21 4.44 20.61
CA SER A 57 21.87 3.15 20.76
C SER A 57 23.29 3.25 21.34
N MET A 58 23.87 4.45 21.39
CA MET A 58 25.26 4.64 21.82
C MET A 58 25.44 4.23 23.30
N GLY A 59 26.46 3.41 23.57
CA GLY A 59 26.80 2.96 24.92
C GLY A 59 26.00 1.78 25.47
N LEU A 60 25.01 1.26 24.72
CA LEU A 60 24.30 0.04 25.08
C LEU A 60 25.10 -1.22 24.69
N SER A 61 24.80 -2.36 25.32
CA SER A 61 25.33 -3.66 24.87
C SER A 61 24.81 -4.01 23.46
N PRO A 62 25.52 -4.82 22.66
CA PRO A 62 25.11 -5.14 21.29
C PRO A 62 23.68 -5.66 21.15
N GLU A 63 23.22 -6.49 22.10
CA GLU A 63 21.86 -6.99 22.11
C GLU A 63 20.83 -5.87 22.37
N LEU A 64 21.09 -5.00 23.34
CA LEU A 64 20.20 -3.90 23.69
C LEU A 64 20.20 -2.80 22.62
N GLN A 65 21.30 -2.61 21.89
CA GLN A 65 21.35 -1.70 20.74
C GLN A 65 20.31 -2.07 19.68
N MET A 66 20.22 -3.35 19.31
CA MET A 66 19.25 -3.80 18.33
C MET A 66 17.81 -3.59 18.82
N LYS A 67 17.52 -3.99 20.07
CA LYS A 67 16.18 -3.82 20.68
C LYS A 67 15.77 -2.35 20.77
N ALA A 68 16.69 -1.48 21.21
CA ALA A 68 16.45 -0.04 21.26
C ALA A 68 16.21 0.54 19.85
N ARG A 69 17.06 0.22 18.86
CA ARG A 69 16.85 0.71 17.50
C ARG A 69 15.48 0.31 16.94
N MET A 70 15.03 -0.93 17.17
CA MET A 70 13.72 -1.38 16.73
C MET A 70 12.57 -0.63 17.41
N LEU A 71 12.63 -0.45 18.74
CA LEU A 71 11.61 0.32 19.47
C LEU A 71 11.52 1.76 18.94
N TRP A 72 12.66 2.44 18.75
CA TRP A 72 12.66 3.81 18.27
C TRP A 72 12.29 3.94 16.79
N LYS A 73 12.62 2.96 15.94
CA LYS A 73 12.09 2.89 14.57
C LYS A 73 10.56 2.84 14.58
N SER A 74 9.95 2.02 15.44
CA SER A 74 8.49 1.97 15.60
C SER A 74 7.90 3.30 16.08
N LEU A 75 8.52 3.91 17.10
CA LEU A 75 8.07 5.23 17.60
C LEU A 75 8.18 6.32 16.53
N LEU A 76 9.26 6.32 15.73
CA LEU A 76 9.45 7.27 14.64
C LEU A 76 8.41 7.07 13.54
N ARG A 77 8.18 5.83 13.12
CA ARG A 77 7.13 5.47 12.15
C ARG A 77 5.76 5.98 12.59
N MET A 78 5.35 5.70 13.83
CA MET A 78 4.09 6.20 14.40
C MET A 78 4.04 7.73 14.45
N SER A 79 5.17 8.37 14.80
CA SER A 79 5.28 9.85 14.81
C SER A 79 5.12 10.44 13.40
N ARG A 80 5.66 9.79 12.37
CA ARG A 80 5.51 10.19 10.97
C ARG A 80 4.10 9.94 10.47
N ASN A 81 3.52 8.77 10.77
CA ASN A 81 2.13 8.48 10.44
C ASN A 81 1.21 9.59 10.94
N ARG A 82 1.35 9.99 12.21
CA ARG A 82 0.57 11.11 12.77
C ARG A 82 0.81 12.43 12.03
N GLN A 83 2.05 12.72 11.62
CA GLN A 83 2.37 13.91 10.83
C GLN A 83 1.72 13.90 9.43
N TYR A 84 1.78 12.78 8.70
CA TYR A 84 1.12 12.64 7.39
C TYR A 84 -0.39 12.84 7.48
N ARG A 85 -1.04 12.32 8.53
CA ARG A 85 -2.45 12.56 8.80
C ARG A 85 -2.75 14.05 8.97
N VAL A 86 -1.92 14.76 9.75
CA VAL A 86 -2.07 16.22 9.93
C VAL A 86 -1.92 16.97 8.61
N PHE A 87 -1.00 16.56 7.73
CA PHE A 87 -0.86 17.18 6.40
C PHE A 87 -2.14 17.00 5.58
N LEU A 88 -2.71 15.79 5.56
CA LEU A 88 -3.98 15.51 4.86
C LEU A 88 -5.18 16.23 5.47
N GLU A 89 -5.20 16.43 6.79
CA GLU A 89 -6.24 17.17 7.50
C GLU A 89 -6.15 18.69 7.27
N LEU A 90 -4.93 19.23 7.12
CA LEU A 90 -4.70 20.66 6.90
C LEU A 90 -4.87 21.09 5.44
N ASP A 91 -4.65 20.17 4.48
CA ASP A 91 -4.75 20.45 3.06
C ASP A 91 -5.69 19.47 2.35
N GLU A 92 -6.95 19.88 2.21
CA GLU A 92 -7.95 19.13 1.43
C GLU A 92 -7.62 19.07 -0.07
N ALA A 93 -6.74 19.94 -0.58
CA ALA A 93 -6.31 19.95 -1.98
C ALA A 93 -5.09 19.06 -2.24
N LEU A 94 -4.41 18.56 -1.21
CA LEU A 94 -3.31 17.60 -1.35
C LEU A 94 -3.82 16.35 -2.06
N ARG A 95 -3.16 16.00 -3.18
CA ARG A 95 -3.45 14.80 -3.98
C ARG A 95 -2.27 13.85 -3.96
N LEU A 96 -2.56 12.57 -3.71
CA LEU A 96 -1.59 11.47 -3.83
C LEU A 96 -1.43 11.05 -5.29
N SER A 97 -0.34 10.35 -5.63
CA SER A 97 0.00 9.99 -7.02
C SER A 97 -1.14 9.40 -7.84
N HIS A 98 -1.93 8.51 -7.23
CA HIS A 98 -3.02 7.77 -7.86
C HIS A 98 -4.32 8.57 -7.96
N GLU A 99 -4.50 9.62 -7.15
CA GLU A 99 -5.76 10.35 -7.07
C GLU A 99 -6.08 11.16 -8.34
N LYS A 100 -5.06 11.49 -9.15
CA LYS A 100 -5.24 12.14 -10.45
C LYS A 100 -5.95 11.26 -11.49
N ASP A 101 -5.91 9.94 -11.29
CA ASP A 101 -6.50 8.96 -12.19
C ASP A 101 -7.82 8.41 -11.66
N ILE A 102 -8.28 8.88 -10.49
CA ILE A 102 -9.56 8.47 -9.91
C ILE A 102 -10.74 9.03 -10.72
N VAL A 103 -11.66 8.15 -11.10
CA VAL A 103 -12.92 8.48 -11.76
C VAL A 103 -14.06 7.74 -11.06
N SER A 104 -15.22 8.39 -10.93
CA SER A 104 -16.42 7.74 -10.39
C SER A 104 -17.12 6.89 -11.44
N GLY A 105 -17.70 5.76 -11.03
CA GLY A 105 -18.53 4.92 -11.89
C GLY A 105 -17.80 3.67 -12.36
N ARG A 106 -18.00 3.30 -13.63
CA ARG A 106 -17.37 2.14 -14.27
C ARG A 106 -16.89 2.52 -15.67
N PRO A 107 -15.96 1.75 -16.28
CA PRO A 107 -15.62 1.95 -17.68
C PRO A 107 -16.87 1.96 -18.57
N GLU A 108 -17.03 3.03 -19.35
CA GLU A 108 -18.10 3.17 -20.34
C GLU A 108 -17.60 2.74 -21.72
N GLY A 109 -18.51 2.27 -22.58
CA GLY A 109 -18.19 1.82 -23.94
C GLY A 109 -17.94 0.32 -24.06
N GLU A 110 -17.37 -0.07 -25.20
CA GLU A 110 -17.03 -1.45 -25.53
C GLU A 110 -15.55 -1.69 -25.18
N GLY A 111 -15.24 -2.84 -24.59
CA GLY A 111 -13.87 -3.22 -24.23
C GLY A 111 -13.27 -4.24 -25.19
N CYS A 112 -12.08 -4.72 -24.88
CA CYS A 112 -11.45 -5.83 -25.61
C CYS A 112 -10.97 -6.95 -24.68
N CYS A 113 -10.80 -8.16 -25.22
CA CYS A 113 -10.39 -9.34 -24.47
C CYS A 113 -9.75 -10.37 -25.42
N ASP A 114 -8.92 -11.26 -24.92
CA ASP A 114 -8.47 -12.44 -25.65
C ASP A 114 -9.68 -13.18 -26.25
N GLY A 115 -9.65 -13.43 -27.56
CA GLY A 115 -10.74 -14.09 -28.29
C GLY A 115 -11.12 -15.47 -27.73
N THR A 116 -10.18 -16.18 -27.11
CA THR A 116 -10.43 -17.48 -26.46
C THR A 116 -11.19 -17.36 -25.15
N PHE A 117 -11.04 -16.25 -24.43
CA PHE A 117 -11.71 -15.98 -23.15
C PHE A 117 -12.99 -15.13 -23.31
N LEU A 118 -13.19 -14.55 -24.49
CA LEU A 118 -14.29 -13.65 -24.81
C LEU A 118 -15.68 -14.16 -24.37
N PRO A 119 -16.11 -15.41 -24.67
CA PRO A 119 -17.46 -15.86 -24.30
C PRO A 119 -17.66 -15.92 -22.78
N ALA A 120 -16.64 -16.37 -22.04
CA ALA A 120 -16.68 -16.46 -20.59
C ALA A 120 -16.68 -15.06 -19.94
N ALA A 121 -15.84 -14.16 -20.44
CA ALA A 121 -15.75 -12.78 -19.97
C ALA A 121 -17.05 -11.99 -20.19
N GLN A 122 -17.64 -12.06 -21.39
CA GLN A 122 -18.89 -11.36 -21.71
C GLN A 122 -20.05 -11.87 -20.86
N LYS A 123 -20.13 -13.19 -20.65
CA LYS A 123 -21.17 -13.79 -19.82
C LYS A 123 -21.06 -13.38 -18.35
N ALA A 124 -19.84 -13.39 -17.80
CA ALA A 124 -19.60 -13.04 -16.40
C ALA A 124 -19.84 -11.55 -16.11
N LEU A 125 -19.36 -10.66 -16.99
CA LEU A 125 -19.38 -9.21 -16.75
C LEU A 125 -20.61 -8.50 -17.33
N GLY A 126 -21.30 -9.10 -18.30
CA GLY A 126 -22.40 -8.46 -19.02
C GLY A 126 -21.95 -7.23 -19.84
N LEU A 127 -20.72 -7.25 -20.34
CA LEU A 127 -20.11 -6.17 -21.13
C LEU A 127 -19.94 -6.57 -22.60
N THR A 128 -19.97 -5.58 -23.48
CA THR A 128 -19.61 -5.77 -24.90
C THR A 128 -18.09 -5.76 -25.01
N LEU A 129 -17.52 -6.83 -25.54
CA LEU A 129 -16.08 -7.03 -25.68
C LEU A 129 -15.75 -7.41 -27.13
N HIS A 130 -14.62 -6.92 -27.63
CA HIS A 130 -14.06 -7.27 -28.93
C HIS A 130 -12.88 -8.23 -28.79
N PRO A 131 -12.76 -9.25 -29.67
CA PRO A 131 -11.68 -10.22 -29.62
C PRO A 131 -10.33 -9.61 -30.00
N MET A 132 -9.30 -9.97 -29.24
CA MET A 132 -7.88 -9.73 -29.52
C MET A 132 -7.15 -11.07 -29.68
N GLU A 133 -5.94 -11.07 -30.26
CA GLU A 133 -5.17 -12.30 -30.46
C GLU A 133 -4.75 -12.95 -29.14
N ASN A 134 -4.43 -12.14 -28.12
CA ASN A 134 -4.01 -12.58 -26.79
C ASN A 134 -4.18 -11.44 -25.75
N GLU A 135 -3.91 -11.74 -24.48
CA GLU A 135 -4.03 -10.77 -23.37
C GLU A 135 -3.05 -9.58 -23.49
N GLU A 136 -1.84 -9.80 -24.01
CA GLU A 136 -0.82 -8.78 -24.19
C GLU A 136 -1.25 -7.73 -25.23
N ASP A 137 -1.88 -8.16 -26.31
CA ASP A 137 -2.47 -7.28 -27.32
C ASP A 137 -3.66 -6.49 -26.76
N ALA A 138 -4.49 -7.13 -25.93
CA ALA A 138 -5.61 -6.45 -25.26
C ALA A 138 -5.11 -5.33 -24.33
N LEU A 139 -4.09 -5.59 -23.51
CA LEU A 139 -3.44 -4.59 -22.65
C LEU A 139 -2.81 -3.46 -23.49
N SER A 140 -2.13 -3.81 -24.58
CA SER A 140 -1.48 -2.83 -25.47
C SER A 140 -2.49 -1.93 -26.19
N ALA A 141 -3.65 -2.48 -26.59
CA ALA A 141 -4.71 -1.70 -27.22
C ALA A 141 -5.30 -0.65 -26.26
N VAL A 142 -5.48 -1.00 -24.99
CA VAL A 142 -5.94 -0.06 -23.95
C VAL A 142 -4.88 0.99 -23.63
N GLU A 143 -3.61 0.59 -23.53
CA GLU A 143 -2.49 1.52 -23.33
C GLU A 143 -2.38 2.57 -24.45
N ARG A 144 -2.69 2.18 -25.70
CA ARG A 144 -2.74 3.08 -26.86
C ARG A 144 -4.02 3.92 -26.94
N GLY A 145 -5.01 3.67 -26.08
CA GLY A 145 -6.30 4.35 -26.09
C GLY A 145 -7.25 3.89 -27.20
N GLU A 146 -7.02 2.71 -27.79
CA GLU A 146 -7.92 2.11 -28.79
C GLU A 146 -9.22 1.61 -28.14
N TYR A 147 -9.12 1.12 -26.92
CA TYR A 147 -10.26 0.72 -26.08
C TYR A 147 -10.20 1.40 -24.71
N PRO A 148 -11.35 1.75 -24.11
CA PRO A 148 -11.42 2.35 -22.77
C PRO A 148 -11.00 1.38 -21.65
N PHE A 149 -11.15 0.07 -21.88
CA PHE A 149 -10.77 -0.98 -20.94
C PHE A 149 -10.59 -2.33 -21.65
N CYS A 150 -9.89 -3.25 -21.00
CA CYS A 150 -9.78 -4.64 -21.43
C CYS A 150 -10.12 -5.59 -20.28
N VAL A 151 -10.36 -6.85 -20.64
CA VAL A 151 -10.56 -7.95 -19.70
C VAL A 151 -9.48 -8.99 -19.92
N VAL A 152 -8.79 -9.37 -18.84
CA VAL A 152 -7.79 -10.44 -18.85
C VAL A 152 -8.25 -11.59 -17.96
N SER A 153 -7.78 -12.80 -18.26
CA SER A 153 -8.10 -13.99 -17.50
C SER A 153 -7.05 -14.22 -16.40
N LEU A 154 -7.49 -14.43 -15.17
CA LEU A 154 -6.63 -14.82 -14.06
C LEU A 154 -6.97 -16.23 -13.61
N ARG A 155 -6.04 -17.17 -13.78
CA ARG A 155 -6.18 -18.57 -13.34
C ARG A 155 -5.83 -18.74 -11.85
N GLY A 156 -6.50 -17.95 -11.00
CA GLY A 156 -6.27 -17.89 -9.54
C GLY A 156 -5.19 -16.90 -9.12
N VAL A 157 -4.93 -16.84 -7.80
CA VAL A 157 -4.06 -15.84 -7.16
C VAL A 157 -2.59 -15.90 -7.64
N TYR A 158 -2.15 -17.04 -8.18
CA TYR A 158 -0.77 -17.29 -8.61
C TYR A 158 -0.30 -16.56 -9.88
N LYS A 159 -1.13 -15.72 -10.50
CA LYS A 159 -0.75 -14.84 -11.63
C LYS A 159 -0.93 -13.35 -11.35
N THR A 160 -1.21 -13.01 -10.09
CA THR A 160 -1.57 -11.63 -9.72
C THR A 160 -0.34 -10.72 -9.74
N ASP A 161 0.84 -11.25 -9.44
CA ASP A 161 2.15 -10.59 -9.51
C ASP A 161 2.55 -10.23 -10.94
N GLU A 162 2.50 -11.19 -11.88
CA GLU A 162 2.75 -10.92 -13.31
C GLU A 162 1.84 -9.80 -13.83
N LEU A 163 0.55 -9.86 -13.48
CA LEU A 163 -0.40 -8.81 -13.83
C LEU A 163 -0.02 -7.47 -13.19
N PHE A 164 0.27 -7.43 -11.89
CA PHE A 164 0.58 -6.18 -11.21
C PHE A 164 1.84 -5.51 -11.77
N ASP A 165 2.84 -6.29 -12.16
CA ASP A 165 4.03 -5.80 -12.85
C ASP A 165 3.67 -5.19 -14.22
N GLN A 166 2.80 -5.84 -15.00
CA GLN A 166 2.29 -5.29 -16.26
C GLN A 166 1.49 -3.99 -16.05
N LEU A 167 0.60 -3.95 -15.06
CA LEU A 167 -0.16 -2.75 -14.67
C LEU A 167 0.78 -1.63 -14.25
N ASP A 168 1.86 -1.98 -13.55
CA ASP A 168 2.83 -0.99 -13.13
C ASP A 168 3.59 -0.37 -14.31
N LYS A 169 4.11 -1.22 -15.20
CA LYS A 169 4.87 -0.81 -16.38
C LYS A 169 4.04 0.03 -17.35
N ARG A 170 2.81 -0.39 -17.63
CA ARG A 170 1.90 0.25 -18.61
C ARG A 170 1.09 1.41 -18.06
N LYS A 171 1.25 1.72 -16.76
CA LYS A 171 0.48 2.76 -16.08
C LYS A 171 -1.05 2.54 -16.13
N LEU A 172 -1.47 1.27 -16.00
CA LEU A 172 -2.87 0.85 -15.97
C LEU A 172 -3.33 0.49 -14.53
N TYR A 173 -4.64 0.28 -14.36
CA TYR A 173 -5.28 -0.05 -13.09
C TYR A 173 -6.23 -1.25 -13.20
N LEU A 174 -6.17 -2.14 -12.21
CA LEU A 174 -7.17 -3.18 -11.96
C LEU A 174 -8.38 -2.60 -11.23
N ASN A 175 -9.56 -2.66 -11.85
CA ASN A 175 -10.77 -1.98 -11.37
C ASN A 175 -11.87 -2.94 -10.90
N HIS A 176 -11.92 -4.16 -11.42
CA HIS A 176 -12.92 -5.15 -11.04
C HIS A 176 -12.41 -6.57 -11.29
N THR A 177 -12.91 -7.53 -10.52
CA THR A 177 -12.68 -8.96 -10.75
C THR A 177 -13.99 -9.70 -10.54
N GLU A 178 -14.36 -10.55 -11.50
CA GLU A 178 -15.56 -11.40 -11.43
C GLU A 178 -15.20 -12.86 -11.67
N GLU A 179 -15.83 -13.79 -10.94
CA GLU A 179 -15.64 -15.22 -11.17
C GLU A 179 -16.43 -15.67 -12.41
N THR A 180 -15.76 -16.34 -13.34
CA THR A 180 -16.38 -16.98 -14.50
C THR A 180 -16.88 -18.38 -14.14
N GLU A 181 -17.79 -18.94 -14.94
CA GLU A 181 -18.32 -20.30 -14.71
C GLU A 181 -17.23 -21.38 -14.75
N ASP A 182 -16.16 -21.15 -15.50
CA ASP A 182 -15.03 -22.07 -15.64
C ASP A 182 -14.02 -21.94 -14.48
N GLY A 183 -14.33 -21.14 -13.45
CA GLY A 183 -13.50 -20.95 -12.25
C GLY A 183 -12.31 -20.02 -12.44
N CYS A 184 -12.16 -19.40 -13.62
CA CYS A 184 -11.21 -18.31 -13.84
C CYS A 184 -11.78 -16.98 -13.32
N LEU A 185 -10.92 -15.99 -13.04
CA LEU A 185 -11.37 -14.64 -12.74
C LEU A 185 -11.22 -13.74 -13.98
N ALA A 186 -12.27 -13.02 -14.33
CA ALA A 186 -12.24 -11.96 -15.33
C ALA A 186 -11.84 -10.64 -14.66
N ALA A 187 -10.66 -10.13 -14.98
CA ALA A 187 -10.12 -8.90 -14.41
C ALA A 187 -10.28 -7.72 -15.39
N VAL A 188 -10.95 -6.66 -14.94
CA VAL A 188 -11.21 -5.45 -15.74
C VAL A 188 -10.09 -4.43 -15.51
N ILE A 189 -9.41 -4.05 -16.58
CA ILE A 189 -8.23 -3.19 -16.55
C ILE A 189 -8.48 -1.94 -17.39
N SER A 190 -8.07 -0.78 -16.90
CA SER A 190 -8.17 0.47 -17.67
C SER A 190 -7.10 1.49 -17.28
N PRO A 191 -6.91 2.58 -18.06
CA PRO A 191 -5.99 3.66 -17.71
C PRO A 191 -6.49 4.53 -16.54
N LYS A 192 -7.77 4.37 -16.14
CA LYS A 192 -8.38 5.11 -15.03
C LYS A 192 -8.63 4.20 -13.84
N LEU A 193 -8.57 4.79 -12.65
CA LEU A 193 -8.85 4.12 -11.39
C LEU A 193 -10.30 4.42 -11.00
N TYR A 194 -11.19 3.47 -11.27
CA TYR A 194 -12.61 3.61 -10.95
C TYR A 194 -12.83 3.37 -9.46
N HIS A 195 -13.24 4.42 -8.75
CA HIS A 195 -13.51 4.38 -7.32
C HIS A 195 -14.73 5.23 -6.98
N GLN A 196 -15.67 4.66 -6.24
CA GLN A 196 -16.78 5.41 -5.69
C GLN A 196 -16.43 5.90 -4.28
N LYS A 197 -16.72 7.17 -3.97
CA LYS A 197 -16.46 7.75 -2.65
C LYS A 197 -17.08 6.89 -1.54
N GLY A 198 -16.28 6.55 -0.51
CA GLY A 198 -16.68 5.68 0.60
C GLY A 198 -16.76 4.20 0.25
N GLN A 199 -16.31 3.78 -0.93
CA GLN A 199 -16.24 2.37 -1.29
C GLN A 199 -15.10 1.70 -0.51
N GLU A 200 -15.47 0.74 0.33
CA GLU A 200 -14.52 -0.22 0.90
C GLU A 200 -14.24 -1.35 -0.09
N GLY A 201 -13.00 -1.81 -0.14
CA GLY A 201 -12.58 -2.89 -1.03
C GLY A 201 -11.13 -3.30 -0.80
N LEU A 202 -10.57 -3.99 -1.79
CA LEU A 202 -9.16 -4.30 -1.90
C LEU A 202 -8.46 -3.20 -2.69
N ILE A 203 -7.32 -2.76 -2.18
CA ILE A 203 -6.40 -1.85 -2.84
C ILE A 203 -5.15 -2.66 -3.16
N SER A 204 -4.80 -2.67 -4.44
CA SER A 204 -3.60 -3.32 -4.95
C SER A 204 -2.47 -2.32 -5.04
N ALA A 205 -1.29 -2.67 -4.52
CA ALA A 205 -0.11 -1.83 -4.63
C ALA A 205 1.13 -2.63 -4.97
N VAL A 206 2.06 -1.92 -5.61
CA VAL A 206 3.39 -2.38 -5.98
C VAL A 206 4.41 -1.45 -5.36
N PHE A 207 5.47 -1.98 -4.77
CA PHE A 207 6.54 -1.15 -4.22
C PHE A 207 7.89 -1.85 -4.19
N TYR A 208 8.94 -1.04 -4.16
CA TYR A 208 10.31 -1.49 -4.00
C TYR A 208 10.84 -1.13 -2.61
N MET A 209 11.73 -1.95 -2.07
CA MET A 209 12.39 -1.68 -0.80
C MET A 209 13.82 -2.23 -0.75
N PRO A 210 14.68 -1.62 0.10
CA PRO A 210 16.04 -2.08 0.28
C PRO A 210 16.11 -3.38 1.09
N SER A 211 17.21 -4.10 0.91
CA SER A 211 17.52 -5.34 1.64
C SER A 211 18.19 -5.05 2.99
N GLU A 212 17.39 -4.56 3.92
CA GLU A 212 17.83 -4.25 5.27
C GLU A 212 16.94 -4.91 6.33
N SER A 213 17.55 -5.23 7.47
CA SER A 213 16.83 -5.80 8.60
C SER A 213 15.73 -4.86 9.09
N GLY A 214 14.50 -5.36 9.08
CA GLY A 214 13.30 -4.65 9.53
C GLY A 214 12.60 -3.80 8.46
N SER A 215 13.11 -3.72 7.21
CA SER A 215 12.45 -2.93 6.15
C SER A 215 11.03 -3.46 5.84
N LEU A 216 10.89 -4.77 5.65
CA LEU A 216 9.58 -5.39 5.40
C LEU A 216 8.64 -5.17 6.59
N ALA A 217 9.10 -5.51 7.80
CA ALA A 217 8.32 -5.31 9.01
C ALA A 217 7.89 -3.84 9.19
N GLY A 218 8.74 -2.88 8.82
CA GLY A 218 8.43 -1.45 8.83
C GLY A 218 7.26 -1.11 7.91
N VAL A 219 7.31 -1.55 6.65
CA VAL A 219 6.24 -1.35 5.66
C VAL A 219 4.93 -1.98 6.11
N LEU A 220 4.97 -3.24 6.53
CA LEU A 220 3.77 -3.95 7.02
C LEU A 220 3.16 -3.23 8.23
N SER A 221 4.00 -2.65 9.08
CA SER A 221 3.50 -1.91 10.23
C SER A 221 2.89 -0.55 9.85
N VAL A 222 3.25 0.06 8.73
CA VAL A 222 2.54 1.27 8.23
C VAL A 222 1.09 0.92 7.90
N LEU A 223 0.86 -0.21 7.22
CA LEU A 223 -0.50 -0.69 6.95
C LEU A 223 -1.25 -0.97 8.26
N ALA A 224 -0.62 -1.68 9.20
CA ALA A 224 -1.21 -2.01 10.50
C ALA A 224 -1.55 -0.77 11.35
N ASP A 225 -0.68 0.25 11.37
CA ASP A 225 -0.91 1.50 12.09
C ASP A 225 -2.17 2.24 11.57
N ASN A 226 -2.54 2.01 10.30
CA ASN A 226 -3.72 2.57 9.66
C ASN A 226 -4.86 1.55 9.51
N LYS A 227 -4.85 0.47 10.30
CA LYS A 227 -5.91 -0.55 10.39
C LYS A 227 -6.20 -1.30 9.08
N GLN A 228 -5.23 -1.38 8.18
CA GLN A 228 -5.39 -2.17 6.96
C GLN A 228 -4.91 -3.60 7.21
N ASN A 229 -5.77 -4.57 6.90
CA ASN A 229 -5.47 -5.98 6.81
C ASN A 229 -4.94 -6.32 5.40
N MET A 230 -4.03 -7.28 5.32
CA MET A 230 -3.55 -7.78 4.03
C MET A 230 -4.26 -9.07 3.66
N GLU A 231 -4.71 -9.15 2.41
CA GLU A 231 -5.36 -10.33 1.83
C GLU A 231 -4.41 -11.11 0.92
N PHE A 232 -3.46 -10.40 0.30
CA PHE A 232 -2.44 -11.00 -0.54
C PHE A 232 -1.10 -10.27 -0.34
N ILE A 233 -0.02 -11.03 -0.30
CA ILE A 233 1.34 -10.51 -0.36
C ILE A 233 2.22 -11.48 -1.13
N HIS A 234 2.98 -10.94 -2.08
CA HIS A 234 4.04 -11.65 -2.80
C HIS A 234 5.29 -10.80 -2.82
N LEU A 235 6.45 -11.45 -2.65
CA LEU A 235 7.74 -10.80 -2.58
C LEU A 235 8.69 -11.52 -3.52
N GLU A 236 9.29 -10.74 -4.41
CA GLU A 236 10.31 -11.17 -5.33
C GLU A 236 11.61 -10.43 -5.05
N LYS A 237 12.72 -11.15 -5.17
CA LYS A 237 14.05 -10.55 -5.08
C LYS A 237 14.63 -10.44 -6.48
N SER A 238 15.08 -9.25 -6.84
CA SER A 238 15.82 -9.03 -8.08
C SER A 238 17.32 -9.12 -7.83
N ASP A 239 18.00 -9.99 -8.55
CA ASP A 239 19.45 -10.13 -8.48
C ASP A 239 20.20 -9.07 -9.30
N TRP A 240 19.50 -8.30 -10.13
CA TRP A 240 20.07 -7.28 -11.03
C TRP A 240 19.66 -5.86 -10.68
N ALA A 241 18.82 -5.66 -9.67
CA ALA A 241 18.43 -4.34 -9.18
C ALA A 241 19.50 -3.74 -8.26
N ASP A 242 19.51 -2.41 -8.14
CA ASP A 242 20.34 -1.72 -7.15
C ASP A 242 19.86 -2.01 -5.70
N GLU A 243 20.65 -1.57 -4.71
CA GLU A 243 20.38 -1.85 -3.29
C GLU A 243 19.04 -1.29 -2.79
N LEU A 244 18.52 -0.22 -3.39
CA LEU A 244 17.24 0.40 -3.02
C LEU A 244 16.04 -0.33 -3.65
N HIS A 245 16.25 -1.05 -4.75
CA HIS A 245 15.22 -1.71 -5.55
C HIS A 245 15.30 -3.24 -5.49
N GLN A 246 16.07 -3.80 -4.55
CA GLN A 246 16.38 -5.23 -4.50
C GLN A 246 15.15 -6.12 -4.26
N PHE A 247 14.17 -5.65 -3.48
CA PHE A 247 12.92 -6.38 -3.25
C PHE A 247 11.75 -5.69 -3.93
N HIS A 248 11.00 -6.48 -4.71
CA HIS A 248 9.75 -6.10 -5.34
C HIS A 248 8.59 -6.77 -4.61
N LEU A 249 7.60 -5.97 -4.20
CA LEU A 249 6.47 -6.46 -3.44
C LEU A 249 5.17 -6.09 -4.12
N TYR A 250 4.26 -7.06 -4.09
CA TYR A 250 2.89 -6.97 -4.56
C TYR A 250 1.98 -7.24 -3.38
N VAL A 251 1.04 -6.35 -3.12
CA VAL A 251 0.14 -6.46 -1.98
C VAL A 251 -1.30 -6.14 -2.40
N ASP A 252 -2.25 -6.92 -1.88
CA ASP A 252 -3.62 -6.47 -1.72
C ASP A 252 -3.89 -6.26 -0.22
N PHE A 253 -4.35 -5.07 0.13
CA PHE A 253 -4.83 -4.75 1.47
C PHE A 253 -6.24 -4.17 1.39
N ASP A 254 -7.04 -4.34 2.44
CA ASP A 254 -8.37 -3.74 2.49
C ASP A 254 -8.29 -2.21 2.65
N GLY A 255 -9.42 -1.52 2.44
CA GLY A 255 -9.57 -0.10 2.74
C GLY A 255 -10.37 0.69 1.72
N CYS A 256 -10.32 2.01 1.89
CA CYS A 256 -11.09 2.97 1.09
C CYS A 256 -10.20 4.14 0.68
N LEU A 257 -10.01 4.35 -0.63
CA LEU A 257 -9.05 5.32 -1.19
C LEU A 257 -9.30 6.78 -0.76
N ASP A 258 -10.52 7.13 -0.35
CA ASP A 258 -10.84 8.47 0.16
C ASP A 258 -10.86 8.57 1.69
N SER A 259 -10.66 7.46 2.41
CA SER A 259 -10.58 7.48 3.87
C SER A 259 -9.23 8.06 4.35
N LEU A 260 -9.26 8.77 5.47
CA LEU A 260 -8.04 9.33 6.07
C LEU A 260 -7.03 8.23 6.46
N ASP A 261 -7.51 7.08 6.93
CA ASP A 261 -6.66 5.96 7.35
C ASP A 261 -5.88 5.40 6.14
N THR A 262 -6.56 5.06 5.05
CA THR A 262 -5.92 4.55 3.83
C THR A 262 -5.03 5.61 3.16
N ARG A 263 -5.49 6.85 3.04
CA ARG A 263 -4.69 7.93 2.44
C ARG A 263 -3.41 8.19 3.22
N ALA A 264 -3.45 8.16 4.56
CA ALA A 264 -2.26 8.33 5.38
C ALA A 264 -1.25 7.19 5.22
N ALA A 265 -1.73 5.94 5.09
CA ALA A 265 -0.87 4.80 4.81
C ALA A 265 -0.17 4.95 3.45
N ILE A 266 -0.94 5.24 2.39
CA ILE A 266 -0.40 5.42 1.04
C ILE A 266 0.57 6.59 1.00
N TYR A 267 0.21 7.73 1.60
CA TYR A 267 1.08 8.91 1.61
C TYR A 267 2.42 8.63 2.28
N GLN A 268 2.39 7.90 3.40
CA GLN A 268 3.59 7.49 4.10
C GLN A 268 4.47 6.56 3.25
N LEU A 269 3.89 5.53 2.64
CA LEU A 269 4.62 4.58 1.79
C LEU A 269 5.19 5.25 0.53
N GLU A 270 4.39 6.08 -0.14
CA GLU A 270 4.78 6.85 -1.32
C GLU A 270 5.93 7.82 -1.04
N THR A 271 6.00 8.39 0.16
CA THR A 271 7.05 9.35 0.54
C THR A 271 8.33 8.67 1.04
N GLU A 272 8.23 7.52 1.70
CA GLU A 272 9.36 6.88 2.40
C GLU A 272 10.05 5.78 1.59
N LEU A 273 9.33 5.12 0.68
CA LEU A 273 9.90 4.06 -0.14
C LEU A 273 10.58 4.61 -1.39
N PRO A 274 11.62 3.92 -1.91
CA PRO A 274 12.21 4.26 -3.21
C PRO A 274 11.18 4.29 -4.35
N TYR A 275 10.17 3.44 -4.25
CA TYR A 275 9.05 3.38 -5.18
C TYR A 275 7.82 2.80 -4.50
N PHE A 276 6.66 3.37 -4.81
CA PHE A 276 5.36 2.85 -4.43
C PHE A 276 4.34 3.30 -5.46
N ARG A 277 3.39 2.42 -5.81
CA ARG A 277 2.27 2.76 -6.65
C ARG A 277 1.05 1.93 -6.33
N VAL A 278 -0.11 2.58 -6.27
CA VAL A 278 -1.40 1.91 -6.35
C VAL A 278 -1.63 1.44 -7.79
N VAL A 279 -1.92 0.15 -7.96
CA VAL A 279 -2.19 -0.47 -9.27
C VAL A 279 -3.62 -1.00 -9.39
N GLY A 280 -4.45 -0.87 -8.35
CA GLY A 280 -5.85 -1.27 -8.43
C GLY A 280 -6.69 -0.93 -7.22
N SER A 281 -8.00 -0.89 -7.43
CA SER A 281 -9.01 -0.83 -6.39
C SER A 281 -10.23 -1.61 -6.86
N ARG A 282 -10.69 -2.58 -6.07
CA ARG A 282 -11.79 -3.48 -6.45
C ARG A 282 -12.53 -3.99 -5.23
N LYS A 283 -13.74 -4.51 -5.42
CA LYS A 283 -14.42 -5.23 -4.34
C LYS A 283 -13.72 -6.57 -4.09
N ALA A 284 -13.63 -6.99 -2.83
CA ALA A 284 -13.20 -8.33 -2.50
C ALA A 284 -14.17 -9.36 -3.10
N LEU A 285 -13.63 -10.49 -3.58
CA LEU A 285 -14.46 -11.60 -4.02
C LEU A 285 -15.29 -12.10 -2.84
N LYS A 286 -16.59 -12.31 -3.05
CA LYS A 286 -17.44 -12.89 -2.01
C LYS A 286 -16.98 -14.32 -1.77
N ASN A 287 -16.45 -14.61 -0.59
CA ASN A 287 -16.23 -15.99 -0.17
C ASN A 287 -17.57 -16.74 -0.26
N LYS A 288 -17.68 -17.68 -1.20
CA LYS A 288 -18.76 -18.66 -1.21
C LYS A 288 -18.61 -19.48 0.09
N LYS A 289 -19.46 -19.19 1.07
CA LYS A 289 -19.58 -19.98 2.30
C LYS A 289 -20.13 -21.36 1.99
#